data_AF-A0A9X7NPU0-F1
#
_entry.id   AF-A0A9X7NPU0-F1
#
_cell.length_a   1.000
_cell.length_b   1.000
_cell.length_c   1.000
_cell.angle_alpha   90.00
_cell.angle_beta   90.00
_cell.angle_gamma   90.00
#
_symmetry.space_group_name_H-M   'P 1'
#
loop_
_entity.id
_entity.type
_entity.pdbx_description
1 polymer ?
#
loop_
_entity_poly.entity_id
_entity_poly.type
_entity_poly.pdbx_seq_one_letter_code
_entity_poly.pdbx_strand_id
1 'polypeptide(L)'
;MKRALAFFAALTAAGTTFAGVAHAQSDFYIRSQYSNGTFTGFHEILTKPKEGYYQAQYCDRTFWVSSNTVIWTEEEAAAGRNLVVEENVGSSRTPVCTDYTSFATLESLGLKKKEIEQIRRQAEPLDMQSSRIRIIRDAFKQFK
;
A
#
# COMPACT_ATOMS: atom_id res chain seq x y z
N MET A 1 30.56 8.27 -67.91
CA MET A 1 31.08 9.08 -66.78
C MET A 1 30.18 10.29 -66.59
N LYS A 2 29.55 10.41 -65.41
CA LYS A 2 29.22 11.64 -64.66
C LYS A 2 28.14 11.29 -63.63
N ARG A 3 28.57 11.23 -62.38
CA ARG A 3 27.81 10.89 -61.17
C ARG A 3 27.31 12.18 -60.50
N ALA A 4 26.14 12.07 -59.86
CA ALA A 4 25.70 12.77 -58.63
C ALA A 4 25.51 14.30 -58.72
N LEU A 5 24.66 14.97 -57.93
CA LEU A 5 24.09 14.68 -56.61
C LEU A 5 22.63 15.17 -56.54
N ALA A 6 21.73 14.38 -55.96
CA ALA A 6 20.48 14.87 -55.41
C ALA A 6 20.72 15.17 -53.92
N PHE A 7 20.60 16.44 -53.53
CA PHE A 7 20.64 16.87 -52.13
C PHE A 7 19.30 16.57 -51.47
N PHE A 8 19.25 15.51 -50.67
CA PHE A 8 18.14 15.25 -49.75
C PHE A 8 18.36 16.11 -48.49
N ALA A 9 17.62 17.21 -48.37
CA ALA A 9 17.58 18.01 -47.15
C ALA A 9 16.78 17.25 -46.09
N ALA A 10 17.47 16.53 -45.19
CA ALA A 10 16.87 15.91 -44.02
C ALA A 10 16.56 16.99 -42.98
N LEU A 11 15.28 17.39 -42.91
CA LEU A 11 14.75 18.24 -41.85
C LEU A 11 14.71 17.43 -40.54
N THR A 12 15.74 17.53 -39.72
CA THR A 12 15.72 16.98 -38.36
C THR A 12 14.89 17.91 -37.48
N ALA A 13 13.59 17.65 -37.40
CA ALA A 13 12.73 18.22 -36.36
C ALA A 13 13.19 17.64 -35.00
N ALA A 14 14.03 18.38 -34.29
CA ALA A 14 14.36 18.11 -32.90
C ALA A 14 13.10 18.34 -32.05
N GLY A 15 12.29 17.30 -31.89
CA GLY A 15 11.19 17.31 -30.93
C GLY A 15 11.77 17.37 -29.53
N THR A 16 11.67 18.53 -28.88
CA THR A 16 11.89 18.66 -27.43
C THR A 16 10.80 17.86 -26.73
N THR A 17 11.11 16.64 -26.34
CA THR A 17 10.26 15.88 -25.42
C THR A 17 10.35 16.58 -24.05
N PHE A 18 9.30 17.30 -23.67
CA PHE A 18 9.11 17.71 -22.28
C PHE A 18 8.93 16.44 -21.44
N ALA A 19 10.02 15.94 -20.88
CA ALA A 19 9.96 14.99 -19.77
C ALA A 19 9.37 15.75 -18.59
N GLY A 20 8.05 15.62 -18.38
CA GLY A 20 7.40 16.13 -17.19
C GLY A 20 8.11 15.58 -15.97
N VAL A 21 8.41 16.44 -15.00
CA VAL A 21 8.97 16.02 -13.72
C VAL A 21 7.90 15.17 -13.04
N ALA A 22 8.06 13.85 -13.08
CA ALA A 22 7.24 12.96 -12.28
C ALA A 22 7.62 13.24 -10.83
N HIS A 23 6.85 14.09 -10.14
CA HIS A 23 6.94 14.21 -8.70
C HIS A 23 6.68 12.80 -8.14
N ALA A 24 7.70 12.20 -7.53
CA ALA A 24 7.54 10.91 -6.87
C ALA A 24 6.43 11.08 -5.82
N GLN A 25 5.27 10.49 -6.08
CA GLN A 25 4.20 10.44 -5.10
C GLN A 25 4.70 9.56 -3.96
N SER A 26 4.69 10.11 -2.75
CA SER A 26 5.03 9.40 -1.54
C SER A 26 3.81 8.58 -1.10
N ASP A 27 4.00 7.29 -0.90
CA ASP A 27 2.98 6.38 -0.39
C ASP A 27 3.36 5.92 1.02
N PHE A 28 2.35 5.76 1.88
CA PHE A 28 2.55 5.42 3.29
C PHE A 28 2.01 4.03 3.57
N TYR A 29 2.75 3.26 4.36
CA TYR A 29 2.41 1.89 4.69
C TYR A 29 2.60 1.61 6.17
N ILE A 30 1.70 0.82 6.75
CA ILE A 30 2.00 0.11 8.00
C ILE A 30 2.67 -1.20 7.62
N ARG A 31 3.91 -1.38 8.05
CA ARG A 31 4.68 -2.61 7.87
C ARG A 31 4.71 -3.39 9.18
N SER A 32 4.43 -4.69 9.09
CA SER A 32 4.61 -5.64 10.18
C SER A 32 5.90 -6.44 10.01
N GLN A 33 6.56 -6.69 11.14
CA GLN A 33 7.80 -7.44 11.20
C GLN A 33 7.95 -8.22 12.52
N TYR A 34 8.71 -9.30 12.46
CA TYR A 34 9.23 -9.98 13.65
C TYR A 34 10.20 -9.08 14.43
N SER A 35 10.52 -9.48 15.66
CA SER A 35 11.50 -8.79 16.51
C SER A 35 12.90 -8.69 15.88
N ASN A 36 13.27 -9.63 15.01
CA ASN A 36 14.52 -9.61 14.25
C ASN A 36 14.46 -8.77 12.96
N GLY A 37 13.36 -8.04 12.72
CA GLY A 37 13.17 -7.21 11.52
C GLY A 37 12.66 -7.94 10.28
N THR A 38 12.47 -9.26 10.35
CA THR A 38 11.92 -10.05 9.23
C THR A 38 10.50 -9.59 8.92
N PHE A 39 10.22 -9.31 7.65
CA PHE A 39 8.92 -8.83 7.17
C PHE A 39 7.82 -9.88 7.27
N THR A 40 6.59 -9.48 7.61
CA THR A 40 5.39 -10.35 7.61
C THR A 40 4.25 -9.84 6.74
N GLY A 41 4.06 -8.53 6.64
CA GLY A 41 2.98 -7.94 5.87
C GLY A 41 3.06 -6.42 5.82
N PHE A 42 2.36 -5.80 4.87
CA PHE A 42 2.17 -4.36 4.84
C PHE A 42 0.76 -3.98 4.36
N HIS A 43 0.22 -2.89 4.88
CA HIS A 43 -1.03 -2.30 4.45
C HIS A 43 -0.81 -0.82 4.11
N GLU A 44 -1.36 -0.36 2.98
CA GLU A 44 -1.31 1.05 2.60
C GLU A 44 -2.25 1.88 3.49
N ILE A 45 -1.80 3.09 3.81
CA ILE A 45 -2.57 4.12 4.52
C ILE A 45 -2.49 5.43 3.75
N LEU A 46 -3.55 6.22 3.79
CA LEU A 46 -3.68 7.39 2.93
C LEU A 46 -3.44 8.68 3.71
N THR A 47 -2.84 9.66 3.06
CA THR A 47 -2.69 11.03 3.60
C THR A 47 -3.92 11.89 3.35
N LYS A 48 -4.88 11.39 2.56
CA LYS A 48 -6.11 12.10 2.18
C LYS A 48 -7.35 11.27 2.49
N PRO A 49 -8.47 11.93 2.81
CA PRO A 49 -9.75 11.24 3.03
C PRO A 49 -10.17 10.43 1.80
N LYS A 50 -10.75 9.26 2.07
CA LYS A 50 -11.35 8.38 1.07
C LYS A 50 -12.58 7.73 1.66
N GLU A 51 -13.60 7.52 0.83
CA GLU A 51 -14.80 6.80 1.25
C GLU A 51 -14.44 5.40 1.78
N GLY A 52 -15.02 5.03 2.92
CA GLY A 52 -14.73 3.77 3.62
C GLY A 52 -13.43 3.75 4.42
N TYR A 53 -12.72 4.88 4.52
CA TYR A 53 -11.54 5.05 5.37
C TYR A 53 -11.86 5.97 6.54
N TYR A 54 -11.20 5.70 7.66
CA TYR A 54 -11.39 6.38 8.93
C TYR A 54 -10.11 7.12 9.30
N GLN A 55 -10.27 8.28 9.93
CA GLN A 55 -9.15 9.07 10.39
C GLN A 55 -8.46 8.35 11.57
N ALA A 56 -7.15 8.18 11.49
CA ALA A 56 -6.32 7.63 12.55
C ALA A 56 -5.10 8.54 12.75
N GLN A 57 -4.66 8.67 13.99
CA GLN A 57 -3.45 9.40 14.32
C GLN A 57 -2.35 8.41 14.69
N TYR A 58 -1.24 8.44 13.95
CA TYR A 58 -0.06 7.64 14.24
C TYR A 58 1.09 8.58 14.54
N CYS A 59 1.60 8.51 15.77
CA CYS A 59 2.54 9.49 16.29
C CYS A 59 1.98 10.93 16.14
N ASP A 60 2.63 11.79 15.37
CA ASP A 60 2.27 13.19 15.13
C ASP A 60 1.53 13.42 13.82
N ARG A 61 1.16 12.36 13.09
CA ARG A 61 0.58 12.47 11.74
C ARG A 61 -0.81 11.85 11.64
N THR A 62 -1.65 12.49 10.86
CA THR A 62 -2.99 12.03 10.54
C THR A 62 -2.97 11.21 9.25
N PHE A 63 -3.55 10.02 9.31
CA PHE A 63 -3.76 9.13 8.19
C PHE A 63 -5.22 8.72 8.07
N TRP A 64 -5.55 8.13 6.94
CA TRP A 64 -6.84 7.54 6.65
C TRP A 64 -6.63 6.05 6.42
N VAL A 65 -7.33 5.23 7.21
CA VAL A 65 -7.14 3.77 7.25
C VAL A 65 -8.46 3.03 7.10
N SER A 66 -8.44 1.87 6.45
CA SER A 66 -9.62 1.01 6.39
C SER A 66 -9.81 0.26 7.71
N SER A 67 -11.04 -0.13 8.03
CA SER A 67 -11.32 -1.01 9.18
C SER A 67 -10.58 -2.35 9.07
N ASN A 68 -10.41 -2.87 7.85
CA ASN A 68 -9.61 -4.07 7.58
C ASN A 68 -8.13 -3.90 7.90
N THR A 69 -7.57 -2.72 7.65
CA THR A 69 -6.20 -2.41 8.04
C THR A 69 -6.07 -2.37 9.56
N VAL A 70 -7.04 -1.77 10.25
CA VAL A 70 -7.01 -1.65 11.70
C VAL A 70 -7.14 -3.00 12.40
N ILE A 71 -8.09 -3.86 11.98
CA ILE A 71 -8.19 -5.20 12.55
C ILE A 71 -6.93 -6.04 12.30
N TRP A 72 -6.33 -5.93 11.10
CA TRP A 72 -5.06 -6.58 10.81
C TRP A 72 -3.94 -6.08 11.73
N THR A 73 -3.85 -4.78 12.00
CA THR A 73 -2.85 -4.25 12.95
C THR A 73 -3.09 -4.71 14.39
N GLU A 74 -4.35 -4.83 14.82
CA GLU A 74 -4.68 -5.41 16.13
C GLU A 74 -4.20 -6.86 16.23
N GLU A 75 -4.42 -7.66 15.18
CA GLU A 75 -4.00 -9.06 15.11
C GLU A 75 -2.48 -9.23 15.11
N GLU A 76 -1.75 -8.44 14.31
CA GLU A 76 -0.29 -8.47 14.28
C GLU A 76 0.30 -8.03 15.63
N ALA A 77 -0.25 -6.99 16.25
CA ALA A 77 0.15 -6.55 17.59
C ALA A 77 -0.11 -7.63 18.64
N ALA A 78 -1.28 -8.28 18.61
CA ALA A 78 -1.61 -9.40 19.48
C ALA A 78 -0.68 -10.62 19.26
N ALA A 79 -0.19 -10.82 18.03
CA ALA A 79 0.79 -11.84 17.69
C ALA A 79 2.25 -11.45 18.09
N GLY A 80 2.44 -10.33 18.79
CA GLY A 80 3.75 -9.87 19.27
C GLY A 80 4.65 -9.34 18.14
N ARG A 81 4.06 -8.84 17.05
CA ARG A 81 4.78 -8.24 15.93
C ARG A 81 5.08 -6.78 16.21
N ASN A 82 6.18 -6.31 15.64
CA ASN A 82 6.48 -4.89 15.62
C ASN A 82 5.84 -4.27 14.38
N LEU A 83 5.09 -3.19 14.57
CA LEU A 83 4.50 -2.42 13.48
C LEU A 83 5.23 -1.09 13.31
N VAL A 84 5.42 -0.68 12.06
CA VAL A 84 6.10 0.57 11.70
C VAL A 84 5.33 1.24 10.57
N VAL A 85 5.01 2.52 10.72
CA VAL A 85 4.59 3.35 9.59
C VAL A 85 5.84 3.75 8.82
N GLU A 86 5.89 3.43 7.53
CA GLU A 86 6.98 3.77 6.62
C GLU A 86 6.47 4.66 5.50
N GLU A 87 7.29 5.64 5.12
CA GLU A 87 7.13 6.47 3.94
C GLU A 87 7.99 5.92 2.81
N ASN A 88 7.37 5.62 1.67
CA ASN A 88 8.04 5.11 0.49
C ASN A 88 8.14 6.21 -0.57
N VAL A 89 9.37 6.64 -0.88
CA VAL A 89 9.66 7.63 -1.92
C VAL A 89 10.65 7.02 -2.91
N GLY A 90 10.17 6.67 -4.11
CA GLY A 90 10.98 5.96 -5.10
C GLY A 90 11.46 4.61 -4.56
N SER A 91 12.78 4.44 -4.41
CA SER A 91 13.39 3.24 -3.81
C SER A 91 13.68 3.36 -2.31
N SER A 92 13.46 4.54 -1.72
CA SER A 92 13.71 4.78 -0.30
C SER A 92 12.52 4.37 0.55
N ARG A 93 12.81 3.80 1.74
CA ARG A 93 11.82 3.52 2.78
C ARG A 93 12.29 4.14 4.08
N THR A 94 11.47 5.02 4.65
CA THR A 94 11.83 5.77 5.85
C THR A 94 10.79 5.53 6.93
N PRO A 95 11.17 5.01 8.12
CA PRO A 95 10.27 4.92 9.25
C PRO A 95 9.77 6.30 9.68
N VAL A 96 8.46 6.44 9.84
CA VAL A 96 7.78 7.67 10.27
C VAL A 96 7.20 7.53 11.67
N CYS A 97 6.68 6.35 12.01
CA CYS A 97 6.16 6.06 13.34
C CYS A 97 6.50 4.63 13.72
N THR A 98 7.20 4.45 14.84
CA THR A 98 7.63 3.14 15.35
C THR A 98 6.94 2.78 16.67
N ASP A 99 6.17 3.69 17.26
CA ASP A 99 5.38 3.43 18.47
C ASP A 99 4.03 2.79 18.10
N TYR A 100 4.06 1.48 17.93
CA TYR A 100 2.85 0.72 17.58
C TYR A 100 1.82 0.64 18.71
N THR A 101 2.18 0.98 19.96
CA THR A 101 1.21 1.04 21.05
C THR A 101 0.24 2.20 20.90
N SER A 102 0.61 3.20 20.10
CA SER A 102 -0.22 4.34 19.73
C SER A 102 -1.12 4.10 18.50
N PHE A 103 -1.14 2.89 17.96
CA PHE A 103 -1.92 2.61 16.75
C PHE A 103 -3.43 2.55 17.07
N ALA A 104 -4.21 2.96 16.08
CA ALA A 104 -5.65 3.01 16.14
C ALA A 104 -6.22 1.60 16.30
N THR A 105 -7.21 1.49 17.16
CA THR A 105 -8.06 0.32 17.34
C THR A 105 -9.42 0.56 16.70
N LEU A 106 -10.19 -0.50 16.42
CA LEU A 106 -11.56 -0.38 15.90
C LEU A 106 -12.42 0.49 16.84
N GLU A 107 -12.21 0.38 18.15
CA GLU A 107 -12.85 1.21 19.17
C GLU A 107 -12.50 2.69 19.03
N SER A 108 -11.29 3.02 18.55
CA SER A 108 -10.84 4.41 18.34
C SER A 108 -11.39 5.06 17.07
N LEU A 109 -11.92 4.28 16.12
CA LEU A 109 -12.42 4.79 14.83
C LEU A 109 -13.79 5.48 14.90
N GLY A 110 -14.41 5.55 16.08
CA GLY A 110 -15.74 6.13 16.26
C GLY A 110 -16.88 5.25 15.70
N LEU A 111 -16.62 3.97 15.48
CA LEU A 111 -17.61 3.01 14.99
C LEU A 111 -18.61 2.63 16.09
N LYS A 112 -19.84 2.29 15.67
CA LYS A 112 -20.83 1.74 16.60
C LYS A 112 -20.40 0.34 17.03
N LYS A 113 -20.65 -0.05 18.29
CA LYS A 113 -20.33 -1.39 18.80
C LYS A 113 -20.80 -2.52 17.87
N LYS A 114 -22.03 -2.44 17.35
CA LYS A 114 -22.59 -3.44 16.42
C LYS A 114 -21.75 -3.61 15.14
N GLU A 115 -21.19 -2.50 14.64
CA GLU A 115 -20.35 -2.47 13.44
C GLU A 115 -18.96 -3.07 13.71
N ILE A 116 -18.35 -2.73 14.86
CA ILE A 116 -17.10 -3.34 15.33
C ILE A 116 -17.25 -4.87 15.41
N GLU A 117 -18.32 -5.34 16.06
CA GLU A 117 -18.61 -6.77 16.18
C GLU A 117 -18.84 -7.45 14.81
N GLN A 118 -19.39 -6.73 13.84
CA GLN A 118 -19.56 -7.24 12.48
C GLN A 118 -18.21 -7.36 11.75
N ILE A 119 -17.35 -6.35 11.86
CA ILE A 119 -16.01 -6.36 11.27
C ILE A 119 -15.19 -7.51 11.85
N ARG A 120 -15.19 -7.69 13.18
CA ARG A 120 -14.47 -8.80 13.83
C ARG A 120 -14.96 -10.17 13.38
N ARG A 121 -16.28 -10.38 13.26
CA ARG A 121 -16.84 -11.64 12.72
C ARG A 121 -16.46 -11.91 11.26
N GLN A 122 -16.27 -10.86 10.46
CA GLN A 122 -15.87 -10.99 9.06
C GLN A 122 -14.35 -11.18 8.89
N ALA A 123 -13.56 -10.71 9.85
CA ALA A 123 -12.11 -10.87 9.88
C ALA A 123 -11.67 -12.28 10.28
N GLU A 124 -12.51 -13.05 11.00
CA GLU A 124 -12.19 -14.44 11.32
C GLU A 124 -11.83 -15.23 10.05
N PRO A 125 -10.72 -16.00 10.07
CA PRO A 125 -10.22 -16.68 8.88
C PRO A 125 -11.12 -17.88 8.55
N LEU A 126 -12.19 -17.62 7.82
CA LEU A 126 -13.05 -18.65 7.22
C LEU A 126 -12.34 -19.29 6.03
N ASP A 127 -11.23 -20.03 6.20
CA ASP A 127 -10.64 -20.93 5.19
C ASP A 127 -10.59 -20.36 3.74
N MET A 128 -10.52 -19.03 3.60
CA MET A 128 -10.76 -18.32 2.34
C MET A 128 -9.45 -18.15 1.57
N GLN A 129 -8.33 -18.18 2.29
CA GLN A 129 -7.02 -18.07 1.68
C GLN A 129 -6.70 -19.31 0.83
N SER A 130 -7.10 -20.50 1.27
CA SER A 130 -6.97 -21.76 0.52
C SER A 130 -7.83 -21.72 -0.75
N SER A 131 -9.05 -21.16 -0.68
CA SER A 131 -9.95 -21.05 -1.82
C SER A 131 -9.52 -20.00 -2.84
N ARG A 132 -9.00 -18.83 -2.42
CA ARG A 132 -8.51 -17.78 -3.33
C ARG A 132 -7.27 -18.19 -4.10
N ILE A 133 -6.29 -18.82 -3.46
CA ILE A 133 -5.09 -19.32 -4.15
C ILE A 133 -5.48 -20.42 -5.15
N ARG A 134 -6.45 -21.26 -4.81
CA ARG A 134 -7.01 -22.25 -5.73
C ARG A 134 -7.67 -21.61 -6.95
N ILE A 135 -8.48 -20.57 -6.75
CA ILE A 135 -9.14 -19.81 -7.83
C ILE A 135 -8.11 -19.17 -8.77
N ILE A 136 -7.09 -18.50 -8.21
CA ILE A 136 -6.01 -17.89 -8.99
C ILE A 136 -5.29 -18.98 -9.81
N ARG A 137 -4.87 -20.08 -9.17
CA ARG A 137 -4.22 -21.20 -9.85
C ARG A 137 -5.06 -21.74 -11.00
N ASP A 138 -6.37 -21.90 -10.80
CA ASP A 138 -7.27 -22.45 -11.82
C ASP A 138 -7.47 -21.45 -12.98
N ALA A 139 -7.48 -20.14 -12.73
CA ALA A 139 -7.54 -19.11 -13.77
C ALA A 139 -6.30 -19.07 -14.69
N PHE A 140 -5.14 -19.52 -14.20
CA PHE A 140 -3.91 -19.58 -15.01
C PHE A 140 -3.73 -20.90 -15.76
N LYS A 141 -4.51 -21.95 -15.47
CA LYS A 141 -4.42 -23.25 -16.18
C LYS A 141 -4.86 -23.19 -17.65
N GLN A 142 -5.67 -22.19 -18.02
CA GLN A 142 -6.22 -22.03 -19.37
C GLN A 142 -5.25 -21.34 -20.35
N PHE A 143 -4.13 -20.82 -19.87
CA PHE A 143 -3.05 -20.31 -20.72
C PHE A 143 -2.02 -21.43 -20.89
N LYS A 144 -2.20 -22.23 -21.94
CA LYS A 144 -1.29 -23.33 -22.28
C LYS A 144 -0.84 -23.20 -23.73
#